data_AF-A0A7C7P5E5-F1
#
_entry.id   AF-A0A7C7P5E5-F1
#
_cell.length_a   1.000
_cell.length_b   1.000
_cell.length_c   1.000
_cell.angle_alpha   90.00
_cell.angle_beta   90.00
_cell.angle_gamma   90.00
#
_symmetry.space_group_name_H-M   'P 1'
#
loop_
_entity.id
_entity.type
_entity.pdbx_description
1 polymer ?
#
loop_
_entity_poly.entity_id
_entity_poly.type
_entity_poly.pdbx_seq_one_letter_code
_entity_poly.pdbx_strand_id
1 'polypeptide(L)'
;MSSPTPLTISIEDAKTWTENWQKNNPNQPKAFLIPADDLIACFNTMDIKVTVDANGKLHLEVDRFEPAVRSYLAIDTNDEAHLLIVGTSTTDGENYKDHPENGVYDFTRPCPSNCDPKSILFHANPSNISK
;
A
#
# COMPACT_ATOMS: atom_id res chain seq x y z
N MET A 1 25.09 -7.06 -9.17
CA MET A 1 23.98 -6.24 -9.71
C MET A 1 23.61 -5.22 -8.65
N SER A 2 23.27 -3.98 -9.00
CA SER A 2 22.89 -2.96 -8.01
C SER A 2 21.49 -3.24 -7.47
N SER A 3 21.30 -3.21 -6.16
CA SER A 3 19.98 -3.30 -5.53
C SER A 3 19.06 -2.19 -6.05
N PRO A 4 17.77 -2.46 -6.29
CA PRO A 4 16.82 -1.42 -6.67
C PRO A 4 16.75 -0.34 -5.56
N THR A 5 16.73 0.93 -5.96
CA THR A 5 16.53 2.04 -5.02
C THR A 5 15.04 2.28 -4.85
N PRO A 6 14.49 2.25 -3.62
CA PRO A 6 13.08 2.58 -3.40
C PRO A 6 12.76 3.97 -3.95
N LEU A 7 11.74 4.07 -4.79
CA LEU A 7 11.25 5.35 -5.30
C LEU A 7 10.40 6.02 -4.20
N THR A 8 10.88 7.15 -3.69
CA THR A 8 10.16 7.97 -2.70
C THR A 8 9.82 9.33 -3.29
N ILE A 9 8.66 9.88 -2.92
CA ILE A 9 8.27 11.27 -3.25
C ILE A 9 8.55 12.22 -2.08
N SER A 10 8.56 13.53 -2.37
CA SER A 10 8.72 14.55 -1.32
C SER A 10 7.47 14.64 -0.42
N ILE A 11 7.65 15.14 0.81
CA ILE A 11 6.52 15.38 1.72
C ILE A 11 5.55 16.44 1.17
N GLU A 12 6.05 17.43 0.43
CA GLU A 12 5.22 18.49 -0.16
C GLU A 12 4.33 17.96 -1.28
N ASP A 13 4.87 17.09 -2.14
CA ASP A 13 4.09 16.40 -3.17
C ASP A 13 3.06 15.47 -2.52
N ALA A 14 3.46 14.71 -1.51
CA ALA A 14 2.55 13.81 -0.79
C ALA A 14 1.36 14.56 -0.17
N LYS A 15 1.59 15.73 0.46
CA LYS A 15 0.51 16.60 0.97
C LYS A 15 -0.43 17.06 -0.14
N THR A 16 0.14 17.57 -1.23
CA THR A 16 -0.63 18.07 -2.37
C THR A 16 -1.50 16.98 -3.00
N TRP A 17 -0.94 15.79 -3.19
CA TRP A 17 -1.65 14.68 -3.83
C TRP A 17 -2.76 14.12 -2.93
N THR A 18 -2.49 14.00 -1.62
CA THR A 18 -3.51 13.55 -0.65
C THR A 18 -4.65 14.56 -0.49
N GLU A 19 -4.36 15.87 -0.52
CA GLU A 19 -5.39 16.91 -0.51
C GLU A 19 -6.28 16.84 -1.76
N ASN A 20 -5.68 16.71 -2.94
CA ASN A 20 -6.40 16.57 -4.21
C ASN A 20 -7.33 15.35 -4.21
N TRP A 21 -6.84 14.18 -3.74
CA TRP A 21 -7.66 12.98 -3.65
C TRP A 21 -8.85 13.17 -2.72
N GLN A 22 -8.60 13.66 -1.49
CA GLN A 22 -9.64 13.79 -0.46
C GLN A 22 -10.70 14.83 -0.83
N LYS A 23 -10.31 15.91 -1.53
CA LYS A 23 -11.23 16.92 -2.06
C LYS A 23 -12.13 16.37 -3.16
N ASN A 24 -11.57 15.57 -4.07
CA ASN A 24 -12.31 15.03 -5.22
C ASN A 24 -13.10 13.76 -4.89
N ASN A 25 -12.78 13.09 -3.78
CA ASN A 25 -13.41 11.83 -3.37
C ASN A 25 -13.89 11.91 -1.90
N PRO A 26 -14.82 12.82 -1.57
CA PRO A 26 -15.18 13.13 -0.19
C PRO A 26 -15.81 11.96 0.58
N ASN A 27 -16.35 10.97 -0.14
CA ASN A 27 -17.02 9.79 0.41
C ASN A 27 -16.17 8.51 0.27
N GLN A 28 -14.94 8.62 -0.23
CA GLN A 28 -14.03 7.47 -0.34
C GLN A 28 -13.06 7.42 0.85
N PRO A 29 -12.50 6.24 1.16
CA PRO A 29 -11.45 6.12 2.17
C PRO A 29 -10.28 7.05 1.88
N LYS A 30 -9.80 7.70 2.93
CA LYS A 30 -8.65 8.64 2.85
C LYS A 30 -7.31 7.92 2.86
N ALA A 31 -7.26 6.78 3.56
CA ALA A 31 -6.11 5.92 3.73
C ALA A 31 -6.57 4.56 4.25
N PHE A 32 -5.67 3.60 4.20
CA PHE A 32 -5.82 2.25 4.72
C PHE A 32 -4.66 1.95 5.65
N LEU A 33 -4.95 1.53 6.88
CA LEU A 33 -3.93 1.01 7.78
C LEU A 33 -3.67 -0.45 7.43
N ILE A 34 -2.44 -0.78 7.06
CA ILE A 34 -2.02 -2.15 6.70
C ILE A 34 -1.13 -2.70 7.81
N PRO A 35 -1.47 -3.83 8.45
CA PRO A 35 -0.58 -4.49 9.41
C PRO A 35 0.72 -4.96 8.75
N ALA A 36 1.85 -4.80 9.45
CA ALA A 36 3.15 -5.20 8.92
C ALA A 36 3.27 -6.72 8.71
N ASP A 37 2.64 -7.52 9.57
CA ASP A 37 2.64 -8.99 9.47
C ASP A 37 1.99 -9.47 8.17
N ASP A 38 0.97 -8.78 7.66
CA ASP A 38 0.30 -9.15 6.40
C ASP A 38 1.15 -8.81 5.18
N LEU A 39 1.89 -7.70 5.23
CA LEU A 39 2.88 -7.40 4.20
C LEU A 39 3.97 -8.48 4.18
N ILE A 40 4.45 -8.90 5.35
CA ILE A 40 5.41 -10.00 5.47
C ILE A 40 4.81 -11.31 4.93
N ALA A 41 3.57 -11.63 5.28
CA ALA A 41 2.90 -12.84 4.80
C ALA A 41 2.78 -12.82 3.27
N CYS A 42 2.32 -11.72 2.68
CA CYS A 42 2.28 -11.54 1.23
C CYS A 42 3.66 -11.72 0.59
N PHE A 43 4.70 -11.14 1.18
CA PHE A 43 6.07 -11.27 0.72
C PHE A 43 6.59 -12.72 0.77
N ASN A 44 6.26 -13.47 1.82
CA ASN A 44 6.63 -14.88 1.94
C ASN A 44 6.01 -15.73 0.82
N THR A 45 4.83 -15.36 0.31
CA THR A 45 4.21 -16.09 -0.81
C THR A 45 4.88 -15.86 -2.17
N MET A 46 5.72 -14.83 -2.28
CA MET A 46 6.43 -14.48 -3.50
C MET A 46 7.87 -15.02 -3.53
N ASP A 47 8.27 -15.82 -2.52
CA ASP A 47 9.62 -16.34 -2.35
C ASP A 47 10.70 -15.24 -2.44
N ILE A 48 10.42 -14.05 -1.88
CA ILE A 48 11.38 -12.94 -1.93
C ILE A 48 12.66 -13.29 -1.18
N LYS A 49 13.80 -12.97 -1.78
CA LYS A 49 15.09 -13.03 -1.12
C LYS A 49 15.46 -11.64 -0.64
N VAL A 50 15.92 -11.54 0.60
CA VAL A 50 16.38 -10.29 1.19
C VAL A 50 17.82 -10.42 1.63
N THR A 51 18.58 -9.36 1.42
CA THR A 51 19.94 -9.17 1.96
C THR A 51 19.92 -8.03 2.95
N VAL A 52 20.88 -8.04 3.88
CA VAL A 52 21.05 -6.96 4.86
C VAL A 52 22.37 -6.28 4.57
N ASP A 53 22.35 -4.96 4.40
CA ASP A 53 23.58 -4.20 4.21
C ASP A 53 24.33 -3.95 5.54
N ALA A 54 25.52 -3.36 5.44
CA ALA A 54 26.36 -3.05 6.60
C ALA A 54 25.70 -2.09 7.62
N ASN A 55 24.64 -1.38 7.24
CA ASN A 55 23.89 -0.45 8.09
C ASN A 55 22.61 -1.09 8.66
N GLY A 56 22.37 -2.39 8.41
CA GLY A 56 21.17 -3.09 8.87
C GLY A 56 19.93 -2.85 8.01
N LYS A 57 20.07 -2.25 6.82
CA LYS A 57 18.93 -2.02 5.91
C LYS A 57 18.67 -3.28 5.08
N LEU A 58 17.39 -3.66 4.98
CA LEU A 58 16.94 -4.74 4.11
C LEU A 58 16.94 -4.28 2.64
N HIS A 59 17.48 -5.12 1.77
CA HIS A 59 17.44 -4.95 0.32
C HIS A 59 16.85 -6.21 -0.31
N LEU A 60 16.00 -6.05 -1.32
CA LEU A 60 15.56 -7.18 -2.13
C LEU A 60 16.71 -7.66 -3.01
N GLU A 61 16.99 -8.95 -2.96
CA GLU A 61 17.83 -9.61 -3.94
C GLU A 61 16.96 -9.94 -5.15
N VAL A 62 17.28 -9.29 -6.27
CA VAL A 62 16.52 -9.41 -7.51
C VAL A 62 17.29 -10.32 -8.47
N ASP A 63 16.71 -11.50 -8.75
CA ASP A 63 17.28 -12.46 -9.71
C ASP A 63 17.11 -11.97 -11.16
N ARG A 64 15.91 -11.45 -11.51
CA ARG A 64 15.59 -11.02 -12.88
C ARG A 64 14.70 -9.78 -12.94
N PHE A 65 13.61 -9.78 -12.18
CA PHE A 65 12.65 -8.67 -12.07
C PHE A 65 12.29 -8.44 -10.62
N GLU A 66 12.07 -7.18 -10.25
CA GLU A 66 11.71 -6.83 -8.88
C GLU A 66 10.33 -7.44 -8.52
N PRO A 67 10.21 -8.16 -7.39
CA PRO A 67 8.92 -8.67 -6.96
C PRO A 67 8.00 -7.49 -6.63
N ALA A 68 6.74 -7.60 -7.03
CA ALA A 68 5.75 -6.57 -6.84
C ALA A 68 4.48 -7.13 -6.20
N VAL A 69 3.74 -6.28 -5.51
CA VAL A 69 2.38 -6.57 -5.05
C VAL A 69 1.40 -5.71 -5.82
N ARG A 70 0.17 -6.21 -5.98
CA ARG A 70 -0.94 -5.44 -6.52
C ARG A 70 -1.97 -5.21 -5.42
N SER A 71 -2.55 -4.03 -5.39
CA SER A 71 -3.66 -3.71 -4.49
C SER A 71 -4.96 -3.47 -5.24
N TYR A 72 -6.07 -3.83 -4.62
CA TYR A 72 -7.42 -3.63 -5.13
C TYR A 72 -8.28 -2.96 -4.07
N LEU A 73 -9.09 -1.97 -4.47
CA LEU A 73 -10.14 -1.45 -3.62
C LEU A 73 -11.35 -2.39 -3.71
N ALA A 74 -11.86 -2.80 -2.56
CA ALA A 74 -13.03 -3.65 -2.43
C ALA A 74 -14.02 -3.06 -1.42
N ILE A 75 -15.27 -3.52 -1.49
CA ILE A 75 -16.30 -3.25 -0.49
C ILE A 75 -16.83 -4.61 -0.04
N ASP A 76 -16.84 -4.87 1.27
CA ASP A 76 -17.33 -6.13 1.81
C ASP A 76 -18.87 -6.18 1.88
N THR A 77 -19.40 -7.27 2.41
CA THR A 77 -20.86 -7.47 2.55
C THR A 77 -21.52 -6.56 3.60
N ASN A 78 -20.74 -5.81 4.37
CA ASN A 78 -21.20 -4.84 5.37
C ASN A 78 -21.04 -3.39 4.90
N ASP A 79 -20.76 -3.18 3.60
CA ASP A 79 -20.45 -1.88 3.01
C ASP A 79 -19.18 -1.21 3.57
N GLU A 80 -18.26 -1.99 4.16
CA GLU A 80 -16.96 -1.49 4.60
C GLU A 80 -15.94 -1.56 3.45
N ALA A 81 -15.19 -0.47 3.27
CA ALA A 81 -14.19 -0.38 2.21
C ALA A 81 -12.85 -0.99 2.66
N HIS A 82 -12.23 -1.70 1.73
CA HIS A 82 -11.07 -2.55 1.95
C HIS A 82 -10.03 -2.34 0.85
N LEU A 83 -8.75 -2.54 1.18
CA LEU A 83 -7.63 -2.54 0.26
C LEU A 83 -6.98 -3.93 0.29
N LEU A 84 -7.39 -4.77 -0.65
CA LEU A 84 -6.87 -6.12 -0.83
C LEU A 84 -5.45 -6.04 -1.39
N ILE A 85 -4.54 -6.87 -0.90
CA ILE A 85 -3.17 -6.98 -1.43
C ILE A 85 -2.92 -8.42 -1.89
N VAL A 86 -2.33 -8.57 -3.07
CA VAL A 86 -1.91 -9.85 -3.64
C VAL A 86 -0.47 -9.80 -4.14
N GLY A 87 0.24 -10.91 -4.01
CA GLY A 87 1.55 -11.09 -4.62
C GLY A 87 1.44 -11.22 -6.13
N THR A 88 2.48 -10.79 -6.85
CA THR A 88 2.53 -10.90 -8.31
C THR A 88 3.82 -11.56 -8.78
N SER A 89 3.79 -12.15 -9.97
CA SER A 89 4.99 -12.62 -10.67
C SER A 89 5.04 -12.07 -12.09
N THR A 90 6.24 -11.96 -12.63
CA THR A 90 6.45 -11.56 -14.03
C THR A 90 7.63 -12.32 -14.63
N THR A 91 7.54 -12.61 -15.93
CA THR A 91 8.62 -13.24 -16.71
C THR A 91 9.32 -12.27 -17.65
N ASP A 92 8.79 -11.05 -17.80
CA ASP A 92 9.28 -10.03 -18.74
C ASP A 92 9.46 -8.64 -18.10
N GLY A 93 9.01 -8.45 -16.86
CA GLY A 93 9.09 -7.16 -16.15
C GLY A 93 7.99 -6.17 -16.55
N GLU A 94 7.12 -6.53 -17.49
CA GLU A 94 6.07 -5.67 -18.06
C GLU A 94 4.68 -6.21 -17.75
N ASN A 95 4.50 -7.53 -17.89
CA ASN A 95 3.25 -8.23 -17.64
C ASN A 95 3.34 -8.94 -16.29
N TYR A 96 2.58 -8.42 -15.32
CA TYR A 96 2.50 -8.98 -13.96
C TYR A 96 1.21 -9.79 -13.82
N LYS A 97 1.39 -11.08 -13.50
CA LYS A 97 0.31 -12.01 -13.15
C LYS A 97 0.07 -11.98 -11.65
N ASP A 98 -1.19 -11.82 -11.26
CA ASP A 98 -1.60 -11.85 -9.86
C ASP A 98 -1.75 -13.29 -9.36
N HIS A 99 -1.46 -13.51 -8.08
CA HIS A 99 -1.56 -14.82 -7.43
C HIS A 99 -2.52 -14.81 -6.23
N PRO A 100 -3.82 -14.52 -6.41
CA PRO A 100 -4.79 -14.55 -5.32
C PRO A 100 -4.92 -15.96 -4.70
N GLU A 101 -4.56 -17.03 -5.42
CA GLU A 101 -4.51 -18.40 -4.92
C GLU A 101 -3.50 -18.60 -3.79
N ASN A 102 -2.49 -17.73 -3.70
CA ASN A 102 -1.49 -17.76 -2.62
C ASN A 102 -1.92 -16.93 -1.40
N GLY A 103 -3.05 -16.23 -1.49
CA GLY A 103 -3.59 -15.39 -0.44
C GLY A 103 -4.02 -14.02 -0.96
N VAL A 104 -5.14 -13.54 -0.44
CA VAL A 104 -5.62 -12.17 -0.60
C VAL A 104 -5.68 -11.57 0.79
N TYR A 105 -4.87 -10.54 1.03
CA TYR A 105 -4.69 -9.96 2.35
C TYR A 105 -5.54 -8.69 2.47
N ASP A 106 -6.44 -8.67 3.47
CA ASP A 106 -7.45 -7.64 3.65
C ASP A 106 -7.66 -7.27 5.12
N PHE A 107 -6.59 -6.90 5.81
CA PHE A 107 -6.70 -6.40 7.19
C PHE A 107 -6.59 -4.89 7.21
N THR A 108 -7.22 -4.27 6.23
CA THR A 108 -7.14 -2.83 6.06
C THR A 108 -8.26 -2.16 6.82
N ARG A 109 -7.90 -1.14 7.59
CA ARG A 109 -8.91 -0.32 8.27
C ARG A 109 -9.08 0.97 7.52
N PRO A 110 -10.26 1.22 6.89
CA PRO A 110 -10.47 2.44 6.12
C PRO A 110 -10.52 3.65 7.05
N CYS A 111 -9.93 4.75 6.61
CA CYS A 111 -10.16 6.05 7.21
C CYS A 111 -11.52 6.62 6.79
N PRO A 112 -12.29 7.26 7.71
CA PRO A 112 -11.79 8.02 8.86
C PRO A 112 -11.82 7.31 10.22
N SER A 113 -12.42 6.13 10.39
CA SER A 113 -12.62 5.51 11.71
C SER A 113 -11.31 5.18 12.45
N ASN A 114 -10.24 4.90 11.71
CA ASN A 114 -8.92 4.53 12.25
C ASN A 114 -7.81 5.51 11.84
N CYS A 115 -8.16 6.68 11.31
CA CYS A 115 -7.17 7.67 10.89
C CYS A 115 -6.57 8.43 12.09
N ASP A 116 -5.29 8.79 12.00
CA ASP A 116 -4.71 9.81 12.88
C ASP A 116 -5.10 11.21 12.37
N PRO A 117 -6.01 11.93 13.04
CA PRO A 117 -6.44 13.26 12.61
C PRO A 117 -5.33 14.32 12.70
N LYS A 118 -4.20 14.01 13.34
CA LYS A 118 -3.03 14.91 13.41
C LYS A 118 -2.02 14.66 12.29
N SER A 119 -2.22 13.63 11.47
CA SER A 119 -1.35 13.36 10.34
C SER A 119 -1.38 14.51 9.35
N ILE A 120 -0.20 14.94 8.88
CA ILE A 120 -0.06 15.95 7.82
C ILE A 120 -0.63 15.52 6.46
N LEU A 121 -0.99 14.24 6.33
CA LEU A 121 -1.64 13.65 5.16
C LEU A 121 -3.16 13.52 5.33
N PHE A 122 -3.70 13.89 6.50
CA PHE A 122 -5.13 13.89 6.78
C PHE A 122 -5.69 15.31 6.65
N HIS A 123 -6.55 15.53 5.65
CA HIS A 123 -7.17 16.83 5.39
C HIS A 123 -8.66 16.75 5.78
N ALA A 124 -9.07 17.52 6.80
CA ALA A 124 -10.46 17.50 7.25
C ALA A 124 -11.40 17.96 6.12
N ASN A 125 -12.52 17.25 5.91
CA ASN A 125 -13.52 17.70 4.93
C ASN A 125 -14.16 18.99 5.46
N PRO A 126 -14.30 20.05 4.63
CA PRO A 126 -14.94 21.30 5.04
C PRO A 126 -16.40 21.14 5.52
N SER A 127 -17.05 20.00 5.24
CA SER A 127 -18.45 19.74 5.58
C SER A 127 -18.70 19.31 7.04
N ASN A 128 -17.66 19.12 7.86
CA ASN A 128 -17.81 18.76 9.28
C ASN A 128 -17.38 19.86 10.27
N ILE A 129 -17.21 21.11 9.80
CA ILE A 129 -17.08 22.28 10.68
C ILE A 129 -18.47 22.95 10.78
N SER A 130 -19.44 22.26 11.38
CA SER A 130 -20.66 22.79 12.00
C SER A 130 -21.67 21.67 12.25
N LYS A 131 -21.54 20.98 13.39
CA LYS A 131 -22.67 20.53 14.20
C LYS A 131 -22.23 20.52 15.66
#